data_AF-A0A7V0P7E7-F1
#
_entry.id   AF-A0A7V0P7E7-F1
#
_cell.length_a   1.000
_cell.length_b   1.000
_cell.length_c   1.000
_cell.angle_alpha   90.00
_cell.angle_beta   90.00
_cell.angle_gamma   90.00
#
_symmetry.space_group_name_H-M   'P 1'
#
loop_
_entity.id
_entity.type
_entity.pdbx_description
1 polymer ?
#
loop_
_entity_poly.entity_id
_entity_poly.type
_entity_poly.pdbx_seq_one_letter_code
_entity_poly.pdbx_strand_id
1 'polypeptide(L)' 'MFVDEARIHVAGGRGGDGLISFHRTRYNPLGTPDGGNGGD' A
#
# COMPACT_ATOMS: atom_id res chain seq x y z
N MET A 1 -29.34 35.74 -13.91
CA MET A 1 -28.54 34.53 -14.17
C MET A 1 -28.29 33.88 -12.82
N PHE A 2 -28.70 32.63 -12.62
CA PHE A 2 -28.49 31.89 -11.36
C PHE A 2 -27.25 31.01 -11.52
N VAL A 3 -26.42 30.96 -10.49
CA VAL A 3 -25.23 30.12 -10.40
C VAL A 3 -25.37 29.26 -9.16
N ASP A 4 -25.15 27.95 -9.31
CA ASP A 4 -25.11 27.01 -8.21
C ASP A 4 -23.65 26.69 -7.87
N GLU A 5 -23.33 26.64 -6.58
CA GLU A 5 -21.98 26.42 -6.07
C GLU A 5 -22.01 25.43 -4.91
N ALA A 6 -21.18 24.40 -5.00
CA ALA A 6 -21.01 23.41 -3.95
C ALA A 6 -19.53 23.24 -3.62
N ARG A 7 -19.22 23.19 -2.32
CA ARG A 7 -17.88 22.80 -1.84
C ARG A 7 -17.87 21.31 -1.56
N ILE A 8 -16.92 20.61 -2.18
CA ILE A 8 -16.68 19.20 -1.92
C ILE A 8 -15.26 19.00 -1.39
N HIS A 9 -15.11 18.01 -0.52
CA HIS A 9 -13.82 17.51 -0.10
C HIS A 9 -13.52 16.23 -0.89
N VAL A 10 -12.37 16.20 -1.53
CA VAL A 10 -11.86 15.04 -2.26
C VAL A 10 -10.53 14.64 -1.64
N ALA A 11 -10.37 13.34 -1.42
CA ALA A 11 -9.13 12.74 -0.98
C ALA A 11 -8.76 11.60 -1.94
N GLY A 12 -7.46 11.44 -2.19
CA GLY A 12 -6.94 10.35 -3.00
C GLY A 12 -6.97 9.00 -2.27
N GLY A 13 -6.60 7.94 -2.98
CA GLY A 13 -6.35 6.63 -2.40
C GLY A 13 -5.21 6.68 -1.38
N ARG A 14 -5.23 5.75 -0.43
CA ARG A 14 -4.19 5.65 0.61
C ARG A 14 -2.85 5.11 0.08
N GLY A 15 -2.85 4.43 -1.07
CA GLY A 15 -1.79 3.50 -1.43
C GLY A 15 -1.83 2.22 -0.59
N GLY A 16 -1.32 1.13 -1.13
CA GLY A 16 -1.13 -0.13 -0.44
C GLY A 16 0.19 -0.16 0.32
N ASP A 17 0.19 -0.72 1.53
CA ASP A 17 1.41 -0.93 2.29
C ASP A 17 2.27 -2.04 1.65
N GLY A 18 3.59 -1.91 1.68
CA GLY A 18 4.52 -2.99 1.34
C GLY A 18 4.57 -4.08 2.42
N LEU A 19 5.24 -5.19 2.13
CA LEU A 19 5.35 -6.32 3.05
C LEU A 19 6.80 -6.51 3.50
N ILE A 20 7.01 -6.68 4.82
CA ILE A 20 8.28 -7.21 5.35
C ILE A 20 8.10 -8.72 5.53
N SER A 21 8.83 -9.51 4.74
CA SER A 21 8.81 -10.97 4.79
C SER A 21 10.21 -11.54 4.54
N PHE A 22 10.43 -12.75 5.06
CA PHE A 22 11.64 -13.54 4.85
C PHE A 22 11.28 -14.97 4.49
N HIS A 23 12.03 -15.56 3.56
CA HIS A 23 11.79 -16.91 3.07
C HIS A 23 12.12 -17.99 4.11
N ARG A 24 11.13 -18.70 4.67
CA ARG A 24 11.36 -19.68 5.75
C ARG A 24 11.36 -21.12 5.23
N THR A 25 12.44 -21.86 5.48
CA THR A 25 12.51 -23.30 5.19
C THR A 25 12.94 -24.09 6.41
N ARG A 26 12.67 -25.40 6.44
CA ARG A 26 13.02 -26.29 7.56
C ARG A 26 14.53 -26.35 7.84
N TYR A 27 15.37 -26.16 6.82
CA TYR A 27 16.82 -26.36 6.91
C TYR A 27 17.64 -25.08 6.74
N ASN A 28 16.99 -23.95 6.41
CA ASN A 28 17.63 -22.64 6.40
C ASN A 28 16.94 -21.71 7.41
N PRO A 29 17.54 -21.49 8.60
CA PRO A 29 16.96 -20.63 9.63
C PRO A 29 17.03 -19.13 9.27
N LEU A 30 17.89 -18.72 8.33
CA LEU A 30 18.03 -17.33 7.87
C LEU A 30 17.62 -17.20 6.41
N GLY A 31 16.32 -16.98 6.22
CA GLY A 31 15.72 -16.71 4.91
C GLY A 31 16.18 -15.41 4.28
N THR A 32 16.20 -15.37 2.94
CA THR A 32 16.36 -14.10 2.22
C THR A 32 15.12 -13.22 2.41
N PRO A 33 15.25 -11.88 2.45
CA PRO A 33 14.11 -10.99 2.35
C PRO A 33 13.33 -11.27 1.07
N ASP A 34 12.02 -11.48 1.18
CA ASP A 34 11.11 -11.76 0.05
C ASP A 34 9.83 -10.92 0.08
N GLY A 35 9.87 -9.83 0.85
CA GLY A 35 8.80 -8.83 0.94
C GLY A 35 8.59 -8.04 -0.35
N GLY A 36 7.33 -7.78 -0.70
CA GLY A 36 6.93 -7.03 -1.89
C GLY A 36 6.66 -5.54 -1.63
N ASN A 37 6.57 -4.77 -2.72
CA ASN A 37 6.26 -3.34 -2.68
C ASN A 37 4.76 -3.08 -2.42
N GLY A 38 4.50 -1.89 -1.87
CA GLY A 38 3.16 -1.32 -1.82
C GLY A 38 2.65 -0.92 -3.20
N GLY A 39 1.34 -0.77 -3.32
CA GLY A 39 0.66 -0.34 -4.56
C GLY A 39 0.11 1.08 -4.46
N ASP A 40 -0.44 1.58 -5.56
CA ASP A 40 -1.11 2.88 -5.64
C ASP A 40 -2.61 2.80 -5.32
#